data_AF-A0A1I6LI38-F1
#
_entry.id   AF-A0A1I6LI38-F1
#
_cell.length_a   1.000
_cell.length_b   1.000
_cell.length_c   1.000
_cell.angle_alpha   90.00
_cell.angle_beta   90.00
_cell.angle_gamma   90.00
#
_symmetry.space_group_name_H-M   'P 1'
#
loop_
_entity.id
_entity.type
_entity.pdbx_description
1 polymer ?
#
loop_
_entity_poly.entity_id
_entity_poly.type
_entity_poly.pdbx_seq_one_letter_code
_entity_poly.pdbx_strand_id
1 'polypeptide(L)'
;MRAAVAVLPVVWAYAETAAAEGRKGPARLVLEAPEERKVPEEMAFYRKYTEGLLRRYVKMSMEAGRAPSLLGREMFRGNVTHYKVRGFDDVVIFVHDVGQCLEKLDTGQMQLIRRIAMQEYTQGEVSVRLRMSLATVKRQYGKALDVLTGHFLEKGLLQPKMSCQ
;
A
#
# COMPACT_ATOMS: atom_id res chain seq x y z
N MET A 1 -41.09 1.50 41.08
CA MET A 1 -40.21 2.29 40.21
C MET A 1 -39.84 1.43 39.02
N ARG A 2 -40.39 1.69 37.83
CA ARG A 2 -40.19 0.87 36.62
C ARG A 2 -39.16 1.55 35.73
N ALA A 3 -38.01 0.90 35.52
CA ALA A 3 -36.98 1.34 34.60
C ALA A 3 -37.45 1.08 33.16
N ALA A 4 -37.58 2.13 32.35
CA ALA A 4 -37.84 2.01 30.92
C ALA A 4 -36.50 1.79 30.20
N VAL A 5 -36.30 0.59 29.65
CA VAL A 5 -35.19 0.29 28.75
C VAL A 5 -35.53 0.92 27.39
N ALA A 6 -34.83 1.98 27.04
CA ALA A 6 -34.92 2.57 25.70
C ALA A 6 -34.16 1.67 24.72
N VAL A 7 -34.89 0.83 23.98
CA VAL A 7 -34.36 0.16 22.79
C VAL A 7 -34.41 1.17 21.65
N LEU A 8 -33.27 1.73 21.27
CA LEU A 8 -33.17 2.59 20.09
C LEU A 8 -33.27 1.72 18.83
N PRO A 9 -34.12 2.08 17.84
CA PRO A 9 -34.12 1.39 16.56
C PRO A 9 -32.82 1.72 15.81
N VAL A 10 -32.11 0.69 15.35
CA VAL A 10 -30.99 0.80 14.42
C VAL A 10 -31.55 1.28 13.09
N VAL A 11 -31.52 2.59 12.86
CA VAL A 11 -31.90 3.16 11.56
C VAL A 11 -30.68 3.11 10.65
N TRP A 12 -30.69 2.16 9.71
CA TRP A 12 -29.84 2.22 8.52
C TRP A 12 -30.32 3.38 7.65
N ALA A 13 -29.69 4.53 7.78
CA ALA A 13 -29.92 5.67 6.89
C ALA A 13 -29.13 5.46 5.58
N TYR A 14 -29.71 4.73 4.63
CA TYR A 14 -29.43 4.96 3.21
C TYR A 14 -30.37 6.06 2.73
N ALA A 15 -29.89 7.31 2.71
CA ALA A 15 -30.57 8.38 2.00
C ALA A 15 -30.03 8.44 0.57
N GLU A 16 -30.81 7.90 -0.37
CA GLU A 16 -30.63 8.15 -1.79
C GLU A 16 -31.01 9.60 -2.16
N THR A 17 -30.17 10.16 -3.02
CA THR A 17 -30.43 11.20 -4.03
C THR A 17 -31.17 12.47 -3.60
N ALA A 18 -30.40 13.50 -3.22
CA ALA A 18 -30.77 14.89 -3.45
C ALA A 18 -29.91 15.46 -4.58
N ALA A 19 -30.56 15.72 -5.72
CA ALA A 19 -30.05 16.58 -6.76
C ALA A 19 -29.78 17.98 -6.17
N ALA A 20 -28.55 18.48 -6.33
CA ALA A 20 -28.20 19.86 -6.01
C ALA A 20 -26.99 20.27 -6.86
N GLU A 21 -27.28 21.02 -7.91
CA GLU A 21 -26.59 22.23 -8.36
C GLU A 21 -25.09 22.36 -8.07
N GLY A 22 -24.31 22.49 -9.14
CA GLY A 22 -23.19 23.42 -9.17
C GLY A 22 -22.06 23.21 -8.14
N ARG A 23 -21.77 21.98 -7.72
CA ARG A 23 -20.56 21.73 -6.93
C ARG A 23 -19.35 21.71 -7.87
N LYS A 24 -18.58 22.80 -7.89
CA LYS A 24 -17.13 22.68 -8.11
C LYS A 24 -16.65 21.64 -7.10
N GLY A 25 -16.49 20.41 -7.56
CA GLY A 25 -16.14 19.29 -6.69
C GLY A 25 -14.86 19.62 -5.96
N PRO A 26 -14.74 19.31 -4.65
CA PRO A 26 -13.47 19.46 -3.97
C PRO A 26 -12.43 18.61 -4.72
N ALA A 27 -11.27 19.21 -4.95
CA ALA A 27 -10.21 18.76 -5.85
C ALA A 27 -10.16 17.23 -6.00
N ARG A 28 -10.62 16.73 -7.15
CA ARG A 28 -10.27 15.38 -7.59
C ARG A 28 -8.75 15.32 -7.52
N LEU A 29 -8.19 14.34 -6.81
CA LEU A 29 -6.75 14.08 -6.92
C LEU A 29 -6.49 13.78 -8.38
N VAL A 30 -5.94 14.78 -9.07
CA VAL A 30 -5.41 14.63 -10.40
C VAL A 30 -4.18 13.79 -10.17
N LEU A 31 -4.31 12.48 -10.41
CA LEU A 31 -3.15 11.64 -10.59
C LEU A 31 -2.46 12.24 -11.81
N GLU A 32 -1.32 12.88 -11.61
CA GLU A 32 -0.49 13.32 -12.73
C GLU A 32 -0.29 12.08 -13.61
N ALA A 33 -0.48 12.25 -14.93
CA ALA A 33 -0.32 11.15 -15.86
C ALA A 33 1.12 10.64 -15.67
N PRO A 34 1.32 9.43 -15.14
CA PRO A 34 2.67 8.96 -14.87
C PRO A 34 3.41 8.96 -16.20
N GLU A 35 4.64 9.46 -16.25
CA GLU A 35 5.51 9.21 -17.39
C GLU A 35 5.43 7.72 -17.71
N GLU A 36 5.05 7.43 -18.95
CA GLU A 36 4.67 6.09 -19.38
C GLU A 36 5.93 5.23 -19.53
N ARG A 37 6.61 4.93 -18.42
CA ARG A 37 7.57 3.83 -18.36
C ARG A 37 6.76 2.59 -18.74
N LYS A 38 7.03 2.05 -19.92
CA LYS A 38 6.48 0.75 -20.36
C LYS A 38 6.98 -0.30 -19.39
N VAL A 39 6.19 -0.57 -18.36
CA VAL A 39 6.50 -1.62 -17.42
C VAL A 39 6.22 -2.96 -18.12
N PRO A 40 7.20 -3.89 -18.18
CA PRO A 40 7.00 -5.18 -18.84
C PRO A 40 5.81 -5.93 -18.24
N GLU A 41 5.00 -6.62 -19.06
CA GLU A 41 3.84 -7.40 -18.58
C GLU A 41 4.22 -8.45 -17.52
N GLU A 42 5.48 -8.90 -17.53
CA GLU A 42 6.06 -9.83 -16.56
C GLU A 42 6.06 -9.30 -15.12
N MET A 43 5.95 -7.98 -14.90
CA MET A 43 5.92 -7.40 -13.56
C MET A 43 4.64 -7.74 -12.78
N ALA A 44 3.56 -8.08 -13.48
CA ALA A 44 2.30 -8.47 -12.84
C ALA A 44 2.46 -9.71 -11.93
N PHE A 45 3.41 -10.60 -12.26
CA PHE A 45 3.73 -11.79 -11.47
C PHE A 45 4.23 -11.45 -10.06
N TYR A 46 4.99 -10.36 -9.94
CA TYR A 46 5.61 -9.96 -8.69
C TYR A 46 4.68 -9.22 -7.74
N ARG A 47 3.50 -8.77 -8.19
CA ARG A 47 2.57 -7.94 -7.39
C ARG A 47 2.31 -8.48 -5.98
N LYS A 48 2.07 -9.78 -5.83
CA LYS A 48 1.86 -10.41 -4.51
C LYS A 48 3.11 -10.38 -3.63
N TYR A 49 4.29 -10.54 -4.23
CA TYR A 49 5.57 -10.43 -3.52
C TYR A 49 5.84 -8.99 -3.09
N THR A 50 5.57 -8.02 -3.98
CA THR A 50 5.67 -6.58 -3.71
C THR A 50 4.75 -6.17 -2.56
N GLU A 51 3.49 -6.65 -2.53
CA GLU A 51 2.58 -6.44 -1.40
C GLU A 51 3.09 -7.06 -0.09
N GLY A 52 3.60 -8.29 -0.14
CA GLY A 52 4.19 -8.94 1.03
C GLY A 52 5.42 -8.19 1.56
N LEU A 53 6.27 -7.69 0.66
CA LEU A 53 7.43 -6.88 0.97
C LEU A 53 7.03 -5.54 1.62
N LEU A 54 5.96 -4.91 1.14
CA LEU A 54 5.41 -3.69 1.76
C LEU A 54 4.84 -3.95 3.17
N ARG A 55 4.15 -5.07 3.38
CA ARG A 55 3.70 -5.46 4.74
C ARG A 55 4.88 -5.72 5.67
N ARG A 56 5.92 -6.38 5.16
CA ARG A 56 7.18 -6.56 5.88
C ARG A 56 7.80 -5.19 6.21
N TYR A 57 7.88 -4.27 5.26
CA TYR A 57 8.36 -2.91 5.47
C TYR A 57 7.63 -2.20 6.60
N VAL A 58 6.29 -2.22 6.61
CA VAL A 58 5.51 -1.61 7.71
C VAL A 58 5.90 -2.19 9.05
N LYS A 59 5.94 -3.53 9.18
CA LYS A 59 6.33 -4.19 10.42
C LYS A 59 7.75 -3.81 10.87
N MET A 60 8.72 -3.94 9.96
CA MET A 60 10.13 -3.65 10.26
C MET A 60 10.36 -2.17 10.56
N SER A 61 9.62 -1.25 9.93
CA SER A 61 9.72 0.20 10.19
C SER A 61 9.23 0.59 11.58
N MET A 62 8.21 -0.10 12.10
CA MET A 62 7.74 0.08 13.47
C MET A 62 8.76 -0.48 14.48
N GLU A 63 9.40 -1.60 14.14
CA GLU A 63 10.41 -2.25 14.98
C GLU A 63 11.73 -1.46 14.99
N ALA A 64 12.15 -0.87 13.87
CA ALA A 64 13.37 -0.06 13.76
C ALA A 64 13.35 1.20 14.64
N GLY A 65 12.16 1.75 14.93
CA GLY A 65 12.00 2.88 15.86
C GLY A 65 12.12 2.48 17.35
N ARG A 66 12.23 1.18 17.66
CA ARG A 66 12.47 0.67 19.01
C ARG A 66 13.96 0.61 19.31
N ALA A 67 14.32 0.66 20.58
CA ALA A 67 15.72 0.63 21.00
C ALA A 67 16.45 -0.64 20.47
N PRO A 68 17.69 -0.52 19.97
CA PRO A 68 18.45 -1.65 19.40
C PRO A 68 18.56 -2.88 20.32
N SER A 69 18.55 -2.66 21.64
CA SER A 69 18.58 -3.71 22.66
C SER A 69 17.36 -4.64 22.66
N LEU A 70 16.23 -4.20 22.09
CA LEU A 70 15.00 -4.99 21.96
C LEU A 70 14.94 -5.76 20.63
N LEU A 71 15.56 -5.25 19.56
CA LEU A 71 15.53 -5.89 18.24
C LEU A 71 16.33 -7.21 18.19
N GLY A 72 17.35 -7.38 19.03
CA GLY A 72 18.15 -8.61 19.06
C GLY A 72 17.39 -9.87 19.49
N ARG A 73 16.20 -9.71 20.10
CA ARG A 73 15.35 -10.82 20.58
C ARG A 73 14.23 -11.18 19.62
N GLU A 74 13.77 -10.23 18.81
CA GLU A 74 12.72 -10.45 17.81
C GLU A 74 13.37 -10.99 16.54
N MET A 75 13.55 -12.31 16.44
CA MET A 75 14.08 -12.92 15.21
C MET A 75 13.18 -12.57 14.01
N PHE A 76 13.66 -11.68 13.13
CA PHE A 76 12.96 -11.20 11.92
C PHE A 76 12.91 -12.26 10.81
N ARG A 77 12.33 -13.41 11.11
CA ARG A 77 12.19 -14.56 10.21
C ARG A 77 11.00 -14.33 9.25
N GLY A 78 11.22 -13.53 8.22
CA GLY A 78 10.27 -13.34 7.12
C GLY A 78 10.94 -13.62 5.78
N ASN A 79 10.57 -14.72 5.10
CA ASN A 79 11.11 -15.13 3.79
C ASN A 79 10.46 -14.40 2.60
N VAL A 80 9.98 -13.17 2.80
CA VAL A 80 9.20 -12.44 1.78
C VAL A 80 10.10 -11.69 0.80
N THR A 81 11.37 -11.50 1.16
CA THR A 81 12.39 -10.93 0.29
C THR A 81 13.66 -11.76 0.39
N HIS A 82 14.51 -11.67 -0.64
CA HIS A 82 15.84 -12.27 -0.60
C HIS A 82 16.81 -11.53 0.34
N TYR A 83 16.37 -10.37 0.86
CA TYR A 83 17.11 -9.60 1.85
C TYR A 83 17.11 -10.34 3.20
N LYS A 84 18.29 -10.87 3.56
CA LYS A 84 18.53 -11.59 4.82
C LYS A 84 18.84 -10.57 5.91
N VAL A 85 17.87 -10.37 6.80
CA VAL A 85 18.05 -9.55 8.00
C VAL A 85 18.70 -10.42 9.08
N ARG A 86 19.95 -10.10 9.45
CA ARG A 86 20.70 -10.79 10.51
C ARG A 86 20.79 -9.97 11.79
N GLY A 87 20.73 -8.63 11.68
CA GLY A 87 20.79 -7.72 12.81
C GLY A 87 20.04 -6.42 12.57
N PHE A 88 20.15 -5.49 13.52
CA PHE A 88 19.50 -4.17 13.46
C PHE A 88 19.94 -3.36 12.25
N ASP A 89 21.24 -3.36 11.92
CA ASP A 89 21.76 -2.58 10.81
C ASP A 89 21.12 -2.97 9.47
N ASP A 90 20.90 -4.27 9.25
CA ASP A 90 20.19 -4.79 8.08
C ASP A 90 18.72 -4.32 8.04
N VAL A 91 18.07 -4.18 9.20
CA VAL A 91 16.71 -3.63 9.29
C VAL A 91 16.69 -2.18 8.83
N VAL A 92 17.62 -1.37 9.34
CA VAL A 92 17.70 0.05 9.01
C VAL A 92 17.99 0.25 7.52
N ILE A 93 18.92 -0.52 6.96
CA ILE A 93 19.23 -0.49 5.52
C ILE A 93 18.00 -0.89 4.71
N PHE A 94 17.33 -2.00 5.08
CA PHE A 94 16.12 -2.44 4.40
C PHE A 94 15.00 -1.39 4.41
N VAL A 95 14.71 -0.79 5.57
CA VAL A 95 13.70 0.26 5.69
C VAL A 95 14.09 1.48 4.86
N HIS A 96 15.36 1.87 4.90
CA HIS A 96 15.87 2.99 4.12
C HIS A 96 15.74 2.75 2.61
N ASP A 97 16.14 1.57 2.12
CA ASP A 97 16.10 1.23 0.70
C ASP A 97 14.66 1.16 0.16
N VAL A 98 13.74 0.58 0.93
CA VAL A 98 12.31 0.55 0.57
C VAL A 98 11.73 1.97 0.61
N GLY A 99 12.10 2.79 1.61
CA GLY A 99 11.71 4.19 1.71
C GLY A 99 12.13 5.01 0.48
N GLN A 100 13.38 4.87 0.03
CA GLN A 100 13.86 5.52 -1.19
C GLN A 100 13.10 5.07 -2.45
N CYS A 101 12.68 3.81 -2.52
CA CYS A 101 11.89 3.33 -3.66
C CYS A 101 10.48 3.92 -3.65
N LEU A 102 9.89 4.07 -2.46
CA LEU A 102 8.59 4.70 -2.27
C LEU A 102 8.62 6.19 -2.67
N GLU A 103 9.68 6.93 -2.33
CA GLU A 103 9.83 8.35 -2.70
C GLU A 103 9.87 8.59 -4.22
N LYS A 104 10.18 7.57 -5.03
CA LYS A 104 10.21 7.67 -6.50
C LYS A 104 8.82 7.53 -7.14
N LEU A 105 7.80 7.14 -6.38
CA LEU A 105 6.45 7.01 -6.92
C LEU A 105 5.79 8.38 -7.02
N ASP A 106 4.96 8.54 -8.06
CA ASP A 106 4.06 9.68 -8.13
C ASP A 106 3.16 9.75 -6.89
N THR A 107 2.78 10.97 -6.49
CA THR A 107 1.91 11.26 -5.34
C THR A 107 0.65 10.41 -5.37
N GLY A 108 0.06 10.24 -6.56
CA GLY A 108 -1.12 9.43 -6.76
C GLY A 108 -0.91 7.94 -6.51
N GLN A 109 0.18 7.40 -7.04
CA GLN A 109 0.57 6.00 -6.86
C GLN A 109 0.91 5.71 -5.40
N MET A 110 1.67 6.61 -4.75
CA MET A 110 2.00 6.54 -3.33
C MET A 110 0.75 6.46 -2.45
N GLN A 111 -0.26 7.30 -2.72
CA GLN A 111 -1.49 7.27 -1.94
C GLN A 111 -2.25 5.94 -2.06
N LEU A 112 -2.28 5.34 -3.25
CA LEU A 112 -2.90 4.03 -3.45
C LEU A 112 -2.14 2.94 -2.70
N ILE A 113 -0.80 2.89 -2.83
CA ILE A 113 0.04 1.92 -2.14
C ILE A 113 -0.08 2.06 -0.62
N ARG A 114 0.00 3.29 -0.10
CA ARG A 114 -0.12 3.55 1.34
C ARG A 114 -1.45 3.06 1.88
N ARG A 115 -2.57 3.35 1.20
CA ARG A 115 -3.90 2.97 1.69
C ARG A 115 -4.15 1.47 1.55
N ILE A 116 -3.81 0.87 0.41
CA ILE A 116 -4.17 -0.51 0.13
C ILE A 116 -3.14 -1.48 0.73
N ALA A 117 -1.86 -1.31 0.41
CA ALA A 117 -0.82 -2.28 0.77
C ALA A 117 -0.32 -2.10 2.21
N MET A 118 -0.21 -0.85 2.70
CA MET A 118 0.36 -0.58 4.03
C MET A 118 -0.70 -0.45 5.14
N GLN A 119 -1.84 0.18 4.82
CA GLN A 119 -2.94 0.38 5.77
C GLN A 119 -4.07 -0.65 5.64
N GLU A 120 -3.95 -1.58 4.68
CA GLU A 120 -4.87 -2.70 4.47
C GLU A 120 -6.33 -2.30 4.18
N TYR A 121 -6.56 -1.08 3.65
CA TYR A 121 -7.87 -0.70 3.14
C TYR A 121 -8.26 -1.53 1.93
N THR A 122 -9.54 -1.84 1.82
CA THR A 122 -10.07 -2.47 0.61
C THR A 122 -10.07 -1.48 -0.56
N GLN A 123 -9.92 -1.99 -1.77
CA GLN A 123 -9.98 -1.16 -2.98
C GLN A 123 -11.34 -0.44 -3.13
N GLY A 124 -12.42 -1.02 -2.58
CA GLY A 124 -13.74 -0.41 -2.50
C GLY A 124 -13.74 0.84 -1.62
N GLU A 125 -13.25 0.73 -0.39
CA GLU A 125 -13.15 1.88 0.54
C GLU A 125 -12.26 2.99 -0.03
N VAL A 126 -11.15 2.61 -0.66
CA VAL A 126 -10.25 3.57 -1.30
C VAL A 126 -10.93 4.27 -2.48
N SER A 127 -11.75 3.56 -3.25
CA SER A 127 -12.51 4.15 -4.37
C SER A 127 -13.47 5.24 -3.91
N VAL A 128 -14.21 4.99 -2.83
CA VAL A 128 -15.12 5.97 -2.21
C VAL A 128 -14.32 7.15 -1.65
N ARG A 129 -13.23 6.86 -0.93
CA ARG A 129 -12.41 7.88 -0.26
C ARG A 129 -11.67 8.80 -1.25
N LEU A 130 -11.17 8.26 -2.36
CA LEU A 130 -10.48 9.03 -3.40
C LEU A 130 -11.43 9.55 -4.49
N ARG A 131 -12.73 9.25 -4.40
CA ARG A 131 -13.76 9.62 -5.38
C ARG A 131 -13.40 9.17 -6.80
N MET A 132 -12.92 7.93 -6.91
CA MET A 132 -12.55 7.28 -8.17
C MET A 132 -13.44 6.06 -8.37
N SER A 133 -13.65 5.65 -9.63
CA SER A 133 -14.33 4.38 -9.88
C SER A 133 -13.45 3.20 -9.44
N LEU A 134 -14.07 2.14 -8.95
CA LEU A 134 -13.37 0.92 -8.50
C LEU A 134 -12.49 0.31 -9.61
N ALA A 135 -12.93 0.37 -10.86
CA ALA A 135 -12.15 -0.06 -12.02
C ALA A 135 -10.86 0.78 -12.20
N THR A 136 -10.96 2.10 -11.99
CA THR A 136 -9.79 3.00 -12.08
C THR A 136 -8.80 2.73 -10.95
N VAL A 137 -9.30 2.54 -9.72
CA VAL A 137 -8.46 2.17 -8.57
C VAL A 137 -7.73 0.85 -8.82
N LYS A 138 -8.43 -0.19 -9.28
CA LYS A 138 -7.83 -1.48 -9.62
C LYS A 138 -6.69 -1.35 -10.63
N ARG A 139 -6.96 -0.66 -11.74
CA ARG A 139 -5.98 -0.46 -12.81
C ARG A 139 -4.78 0.34 -12.32
N GLN A 140 -5.01 1.45 -11.63
CA GLN A 140 -3.95 2.33 -11.17
C GLN A 140 -3.11 1.70 -10.06
N TYR A 141 -3.75 0.96 -9.16
CA TYR A 141 -3.04 0.22 -8.13
C TYR A 141 -2.15 -0.87 -8.72
N GLY A 142 -2.65 -1.62 -9.71
CA GLY A 142 -1.83 -2.58 -10.47
C GLY A 142 -0.60 -1.91 -11.10
N LYS A 143 -0.79 -0.78 -11.81
CA LYS A 143 0.31 -0.01 -12.38
C LYS A 143 1.30 0.49 -11.33
N ALA A 144 0.81 0.98 -10.18
CA ALA A 144 1.67 1.45 -9.09
C ALA A 144 2.54 0.32 -8.52
N LEU A 145 1.97 -0.88 -8.35
CA LEU A 145 2.74 -2.07 -7.94
C LEU A 145 3.76 -2.49 -8.99
N ASP A 146 3.44 -2.39 -10.28
CA ASP A 146 4.37 -2.77 -11.35
C ASP A 146 5.56 -1.80 -11.40
N VAL A 147 5.32 -0.49 -11.28
CA VAL A 147 6.38 0.53 -11.19
C VAL A 147 7.27 0.30 -9.97
N LEU A 148 6.66 0.08 -8.80
CA LEU A 148 7.40 -0.19 -7.57
C LEU A 148 8.21 -1.49 -7.65
N THR A 149 7.65 -2.53 -8.28
CA THR A 149 8.35 -3.79 -8.54
C THR A 149 9.63 -3.56 -9.36
N GLY A 150 9.56 -2.72 -10.41
CA GLY A 150 10.72 -2.33 -11.19
C GLY A 150 11.84 -1.75 -10.31
N HIS A 151 11.50 -0.81 -9.43
CA HIS A 151 12.47 -0.25 -8.48
C HIS A 151 13.03 -1.28 -7.49
N PHE A 152 12.20 -2.21 -7.01
CA PHE A 152 12.65 -3.26 -6.11
C PHE A 152 13.59 -4.27 -6.78
N LEU A 153 13.39 -4.58 -8.06
CA LEU A 153 14.29 -5.42 -8.85
C LEU A 153 15.61 -4.68 -9.13
N GLU A 154 15.56 -3.40 -9.52
CA GLU A 154 16.75 -2.55 -9.73
C GLU A 154 17.63 -2.48 -8.47
N LYS A 155 17.01 -2.39 -7.29
CA LYS A 155 17.70 -2.32 -6.00
C LYS A 155 18.05 -3.70 -5.40
N GLY A 156 17.69 -4.79 -6.07
CA GLY A 156 17.93 -6.16 -5.57
C GLY A 156 17.13 -6.54 -4.31
N LEU A 157 16.08 -5.78 -3.97
CA LEU A 157 15.15 -6.08 -2.87
C LEU A 157 14.28 -7.29 -3.19
N LEU A 158 13.94 -7.45 -4.47
CA LEU A 158 13.40 -8.67 -5.06
C LEU A 158 14.47 -9.28 -5.96
N GLN A 159 14.57 -10.61 -5.97
CA GLN A 159 15.35 -11.27 -7.02
C GLN A 159 14.42 -11.56 -8.19
N PRO A 160 14.92 -11.40 -9.43
CA PRO A 160 14.22 -11.94 -10.57
C PRO A 160 14.14 -13.45 -10.34
N LYS A 161 12.93 -13.94 -10.09
CA LYS A 161 12.67 -15.35 -10.32
C LYS A 161 12.71 -15.47 -11.82
N MET A 162 13.89 -15.80 -12.36
CA MET A 162 13.97 -16.28 -13.73
C MET A 162 12.90 -17.35 -13.80
N SER A 163 11.85 -17.07 -14.57
CA SER A 163 10.96 -18.11 -15.04
C SER A 163 11.89 -19.16 -15.63
N CYS A 164 11.95 -20.33 -15.01
CA CYS A 164 12.59 -21.49 -15.61
C CYS A 164 12.08 -21.58 -17.05
N GLN A 165 13.01 -21.47 -18.01
CA GLN A 165 12.84 -22.11 -19.30
C GLN A 165 12.91 -23.63 -19.10
#